data_AF-A0A4P7NZ08-F1
#
_entry.id   AF-A0A4P7NZ08-F1
#
_cell.length_a   1.000
_cell.length_b   1.000
_cell.length_c   1.000
_cell.angle_alpha   90.00
_cell.angle_beta   90.00
_cell.angle_gamma   90.00
#
_symmetry.space_group_name_H-M   'P 1'
#
loop_
_entity.id
_entity.type
_entity.pdbx_description
1 polymer ?
#
loop_
_entity_poly.entity_id
_entity_poly.type
_entity_poly.pdbx_seq_one_letter_code
_entity_poly.pdbx_strand_id
1 'polypeptide(L)' 'MTTQSHPLKRAIRNGLLMAVVVGGVTHFQGSEAPEVMTSMLFTFGIVTPALWLSYRFTQKLLQRQRHKPD' A
#
# COMPACT_ATOMS: atom_id res chain seq x y z
N MET A 1 -15.50 -5.12 17.03
CA MET A 1 -16.01 -4.66 15.71
C MET A 1 -14.82 -4.22 14.87
N THR A 2 -14.47 -4.94 13.80
CA THR A 2 -13.37 -4.53 12.92
C THR A 2 -13.84 -3.33 12.10
N THR A 3 -13.45 -2.12 12.48
CA THR A 3 -13.64 -0.91 11.68
C THR A 3 -13.01 -1.18 10.32
N GLN A 4 -13.82 -1.44 9.29
CA GLN A 4 -13.38 -1.64 7.91
C GLN A 4 -12.76 -0.32 7.46
N SER A 5 -11.46 -0.15 7.74
CA SER A 5 -10.73 1.06 7.37
C SER A 5 -10.90 1.29 5.87
N HIS A 6 -11.30 2.51 5.51
CA HIS A 6 -11.52 2.89 4.12
C HIS A 6 -10.33 2.44 3.26
N PRO A 7 -10.54 1.73 2.13
CA PRO A 7 -9.47 1.11 1.33
C PRO A 7 -8.33 2.05 1.02
N LEU A 8 -8.66 3.31 0.69
CA LEU A 8 -7.67 4.34 0.40
C LEU A 8 -6.81 4.70 1.61
N LYS A 9 -7.40 4.82 2.80
CA LYS A 9 -6.66 5.13 4.03
C LYS A 9 -5.68 4.00 4.36
N ARG A 10 -6.10 2.74 4.17
CA ARG A 10 -5.23 1.57 4.35
C ARG A 10 -4.12 1.52 3.30
N ALA A 11 -4.44 1.84 2.04
CA ALA A 11 -3.46 1.89 0.95
C ALA A 11 -2.40 2.96 1.16
N ILE A 12 -2.79 4.19 1.53
CA ILE A 12 -1.86 5.29 1.82
C ILE A 12 -0.93 4.93 2.98
N ARG A 13 -1.47 4.45 4.11
CA ARG A 13 -0.65 4.07 5.27
C ARG A 13 0.38 3.00 4.90
N ASN A 14 -0.07 1.95 4.21
CA ASN A 14 0.81 0.83 3.87
C ASN A 14 1.79 1.21 2.73
N GLY A 15 1.37 2.03 1.78
CA GLY A 15 2.25 2.60 0.75
C GLY A 15 3.36 3.45 1.36
N LEU A 16 3.03 4.28 2.35
CA LEU A 16 4.02 5.11 3.06
C LEU A 16 5.01 4.23 3.84
N LEU A 17 4.54 3.19 4.52
CA LEU A 17 5.42 2.22 5.19
C LEU A 17 6.37 1.54 4.20
N MET A 18 5.87 1.10 3.04
CA MET A 18 6.71 0.48 2.01
C MET A 18 7.73 1.47 1.44
N ALA A 19 7.34 2.73 1.21
CA ALA A 19 8.26 3.77 0.76
C ALA A 19 9.39 4.00 1.79
N VAL A 20 9.07 4.06 3.09
CA VAL A 20 10.07 4.20 4.16
C VAL A 20 11.01 2.99 4.21
N VAL A 21 10.49 1.78 4.08
CA VAL A 21 11.30 0.55 4.03
C VAL A 21 12.25 0.57 2.84
N VAL A 22 11.74 0.89 1.65
CA VAL A 22 12.58 1.00 0.44
C VAL A 22 13.64 2.08 0.62
N GLY A 23 13.28 3.26 1.12
CA GLY A 23 14.23 4.33 1.40
C GLY A 23 15.34 3.90 2.36
N GLY A 24 15.00 3.18 3.43
CA GLY A 24 15.99 2.62 4.35
C GLY A 24 16.94 1.61 3.69
N VAL A 25 16.41 0.74 2.82
CA VAL A 25 17.21 -0.24 2.07
C VAL A 25 18.12 0.44 1.05
N THR A 26 17.60 1.38 0.26
CA THR A 26 18.36 2.14 -0.74
C THR A 26 19.47 2.96 -0.08
N HIS A 27 19.18 3.62 1.05
CA HIS A 27 20.19 4.33 1.81
C HIS A 27 21.28 3.40 2.37
N PHE A 28 20.89 2.23 2.89
CA PHE A 28 21.84 1.22 3.38
C PHE A 28 22.76 0.66 2.28
N GLN A 29 22.30 0.69 1.02
CA GLN A 29 23.11 0.30 -0.15
C GLN A 29 24.13 1.37 -0.56
N GLY A 30 24.18 2.51 0.12
CA GLY A 30 25.13 3.60 -0.16
C GLY A 30 24.65 4.60 -1.21
N SER A 31 23.36 4.58 -1.59
CA SER A 31 22.80 5.58 -2.49
C SER A 31 22.73 6.97 -1.86
N GLU A 32 22.88 7.97 -2.72
CA GLU A 32 22.79 9.39 -2.36
C GLU A 32 21.35 9.80 -1.99
N ALA A 33 21.21 10.82 -1.14
CA ALA A 33 19.91 11.29 -0.65
C ALA A 33 18.87 11.58 -1.76
N PRO A 34 19.21 12.19 -2.92
CA PRO A 34 18.25 12.39 -4.00
C PRO A 34 17.74 11.09 -4.62
N GLU A 35 18.59 10.08 -4.73
CA GLU A 35 18.25 8.77 -5.30
C GLU A 35 17.35 7.98 -4.34
N VAL A 36 17.66 8.03 -3.05
CA VAL A 36 16.81 7.49 -1.98
C VAL A 36 15.43 8.15 -2.03
N MET A 37 15.36 9.48 -2.08
CA MET A 37 14.09 10.22 -2.13
C MET A 37 13.28 9.86 -3.38
N THR A 38 13.93 9.78 -4.54
CA THR A 38 13.27 9.41 -5.80
C THR A 38 12.72 7.99 -5.72
N SER A 39 13.48 7.05 -5.15
CA SER A 39 13.06 5.67 -4.96
C SER A 39 11.88 5.55 -4.00
N MET A 40 11.86 6.33 -2.91
CA MET A 40 10.74 6.39 -1.97
C MET A 40 9.47 6.92 -2.63
N LEU A 41 9.57 8.02 -3.38
CA LEU A 41 8.44 8.63 -4.07
C LEU A 41 7.88 7.71 -5.16
N PHE A 42 8.75 7.08 -5.94
CA PHE A 42 8.36 6.12 -6.98
C PHE A 42 7.66 4.90 -6.38
N THR A 43 8.25 4.34 -5.32
CA THR A 43 7.63 3.24 -4.56
C THR A 43 6.26 3.64 -4.05
N PHE A 44 6.13 4.80 -3.42
CA PHE A 44 4.85 5.28 -2.92
C PHE A 44 3.81 5.44 -4.05
N GLY A 45 4.21 6.06 -5.16
CA GLY A 45 3.37 6.33 -6.32
C GLY A 45 2.84 5.07 -7.01
N ILE A 46 3.61 3.97 -7.02
CA ILE A 46 3.20 2.70 -7.62
C ILE A 46 2.48 1.78 -6.63
N VAL A 47 3.03 1.65 -5.42
CA VAL A 47 2.49 0.71 -4.42
C VAL A 47 1.13 1.16 -3.91
N THR A 48 0.91 2.46 -3.72
CA THR A 48 -0.37 2.98 -3.21
C THR A 48 -1.57 2.63 -4.10
N PRO A 49 -1.59 2.94 -5.42
CA PRO A 49 -2.72 2.56 -6.28
C PRO A 49 -2.88 1.05 -6.40
N ALA A 50 -1.78 0.28 -6.44
CA ALA A 50 -1.83 -1.18 -6.45
C ALA A 50 -2.53 -1.73 -5.19
N LEU A 51 -2.12 -1.27 -4.00
CA LEU A 51 -2.75 -1.65 -2.73
C LEU A 51 -4.21 -1.23 -2.65
N TRP A 52 -4.55 -0.03 -3.11
CA TRP A 52 -5.93 0.45 -3.12
C TRP A 52 -6.83 -0.44 -3.99
N LEU A 53 -6.37 -0.76 -5.21
CA LEU A 53 -7.08 -1.67 -6.11
C LEU A 53 -7.24 -3.04 -5.44
N SER A 54 -6.18 -3.64 -4.92
CA SER A 54 -6.24 -4.92 -4.22
C SER A 54 -7.26 -4.90 -3.07
N TYR A 55 -7.24 -3.88 -2.22
CA TYR A 55 -8.21 -3.78 -1.12
C TYR A 55 -9.64 -3.62 -1.61
N ARG A 56 -9.87 -2.83 -2.66
CA ARG A 56 -11.19 -2.64 -3.25
C ARG A 56 -11.73 -3.95 -3.84
N PHE A 57 -10.90 -4.71 -4.55
CA PHE A 57 -11.30 -6.01 -5.11
C PHE A 57 -11.57 -7.04 -4.01
N THR A 58 -10.71 -7.13 -3.00
CA THR A 58 -10.92 -8.04 -1.87
C THR A 58 -12.21 -7.73 -1.12
N GLN A 59 -12.52 -6.45 -0.88
CA GLN A 59 -13.81 -6.08 -0.27
C GLN A 59 -15.00 -6.48 -1.13
N LYS A 60 -14.93 -6.29 -2.45
CA LYS A 60 -15.99 -6.70 -3.37
C LYS A 60 -16.21 -8.22 -3.36
N LEU A 61 -15.13 -9.01 -3.26
CA LEU A 61 -15.20 -10.47 -3.17
C LEU A 61 -15.80 -10.93 -1.84
N LEU A 62 -15.36 -10.35 -0.73
CA LEU A 62 -15.88 -10.67 0.61
C LEU A 62 -17.37 -10.33 0.73
N GLN A 63 -17.83 -9.22 0.15
CA GLN A 63 -19.25 -8.87 0.12
C GLN A 63 -20.08 -9.90 -0.66
N ARG A 64 -19.56 -10.43 -1.78
CA ARG A 64 -20.23 -11.48 -2.56
C ARG A 64 -20.36 -12.79 -1.78
N GLN A 65 -19.31 -13.21 -1.08
CA GLN A 65 -19.36 -14.43 -0.27
C GLN A 65 -20.33 -14.31 0.92
N ARG A 66 -20.41 -13.14 1.54
CA ARG A 66 -21.31 -12.89 2.68
C ARG A 66 -22.81 -12.84 2.31
N HIS A 67 -23.13 -12.78 1.01
CA HIS A 67 -24.50 -12.76 0.47
C HIS A 67 -24.91 -14.07 -0.19
N LYS A 68 -24.08 -15.12 -0.12
CA LYS A 68 -24.51 -16.46 -0.51
C LYS A 68 -25.31 -17.04 0.67
N PRO A 69 -26.63 -17.24 0.55
CA PRO A 69 -27.36 -18.03 1.53
C PRO A 69 -26.83 -19.47 1.42
N ASP A 70 -26.59 -20.11 2.56
CA ASP A 70 -26.23 -21.53 2.63
C ASP A 70 -27.31 -22.41 1.98
#